data_AF-A0A812CRH7-F1
#
_entry.id   AF-A0A812CRH7-F1
#
_cell.length_a   1.000
_cell.length_b   1.000
_cell.length_c   1.000
_cell.angle_alpha   90.00
_cell.angle_beta   90.00
_cell.angle_gamma   90.00
#
_symmetry.space_group_name_H-M   'P 1'
#
loop_
_entity.id
_entity.type
_entity.pdbx_description
1 polymer ?
#
loop_
_entity_poly.entity_id
_entity_poly.type
_entity_poly.pdbx_seq_one_letter_code
_entity_poly.pdbx_strand_id
1 'polypeptide(L)'
;MGCCYSNEQNNDKGDDSADAAARQPLLQNSANDDSPSMNTGSFITESGEHSDKVDEQSKLGRILQTTARNIIDVAAMEPQSMEHNEYHDKAKLYSDKLNSALNGSGRTRTYKTQLPYSTNNPQIILSSQPLPPADLHLIQSAAEKAYEAYNQIQVEHKEDLVVPFRFY
;
A
#
# COMPACT_ATOMS: atom_id res chain seq x y z
N MET A 1 14.13 -13.84 -31.58
CA MET A 1 13.16 -14.94 -31.67
C MET A 1 12.49 -15.09 -30.31
N GLY A 2 11.54 -14.22 -30.00
CA GLY A 2 10.76 -14.29 -28.76
C GLY A 2 9.29 -14.36 -29.16
N CYS A 3 8.71 -15.55 -29.12
CA CYS A 3 7.28 -15.76 -29.36
C CYS A 3 6.55 -15.67 -28.02
N CYS A 4 5.83 -14.57 -27.82
CA CYS A 4 4.72 -14.50 -26.88
C CYS A 4 3.44 -14.89 -27.64
N TYR A 5 2.78 -15.98 -27.22
CA TYR A 5 1.42 -16.29 -27.67
C TYR A 5 0.43 -15.79 -26.61
N SER A 6 -0.22 -14.68 -26.91
CA SER A 6 -1.50 -14.30 -26.29
C SER A 6 -2.60 -14.91 -27.15
N ASN A 7 -3.48 -15.72 -26.55
CA ASN A 7 -4.76 -16.06 -27.17
C ASN A 7 -5.83 -15.18 -26.53
N GLU A 8 -6.31 -14.22 -27.30
CA GLU A 8 -7.51 -13.45 -27.02
C GLU A 8 -8.71 -14.24 -27.53
N GLN A 9 -9.67 -14.54 -26.66
CA GLN A 9 -11.01 -14.88 -27.11
C GLN A 9 -12.00 -14.14 -26.20
N ASN A 10 -12.49 -13.01 -26.71
CA ASN A 10 -13.66 -12.30 -26.22
C ASN A 10 -14.86 -13.25 -26.14
N ASN A 11 -15.62 -13.18 -25.04
CA ASN A 11 -17.08 -13.16 -25.12
C ASN A 11 -17.66 -12.46 -23.87
N ASP A 12 -18.31 -11.36 -24.18
CA ASP A 12 -19.16 -10.53 -23.35
C ASP A 12 -20.38 -11.32 -22.85
N LYS A 13 -20.75 -11.18 -21.57
CA LYS A 13 -22.11 -10.90 -21.06
C LYS A 13 -22.17 -11.13 -19.55
N GLY A 14 -22.61 -10.07 -18.85
CA GLY A 14 -22.58 -9.92 -17.41
C GLY A 14 -23.58 -10.76 -16.63
N ASP A 15 -23.37 -10.76 -15.31
CA ASP A 15 -24.33 -11.23 -14.33
C ASP A 15 -24.33 -10.33 -13.08
N ASP A 16 -25.52 -9.85 -12.75
CA ASP A 16 -25.88 -8.81 -11.79
C ASP A 16 -25.97 -9.37 -10.35
N SER A 17 -24.85 -9.76 -9.75
CA SER A 17 -24.89 -10.25 -8.35
C SER A 17 -23.66 -9.93 -7.47
N ALA A 18 -22.85 -8.93 -7.83
CA ALA A 18 -21.68 -8.51 -7.03
C ALA A 18 -21.92 -7.28 -6.12
N ASP A 19 -23.14 -6.76 -6.06
CA ASP A 19 -23.38 -5.37 -5.61
C ASP A 19 -23.60 -5.19 -4.09
N ALA A 20 -23.64 -6.29 -3.32
CA ALA A 20 -23.87 -6.25 -1.87
C ALA A 20 -22.59 -6.27 -1.03
N ALA A 21 -21.50 -6.90 -1.51
CA ALA A 21 -20.24 -7.00 -0.79
C ALA A 21 -19.29 -5.82 -1.04
N ALA A 22 -19.49 -5.08 -2.14
CA ALA A 22 -18.68 -3.91 -2.50
C ALA A 22 -18.93 -2.67 -1.64
N ARG A 23 -19.92 -2.70 -0.73
CA ARG A 23 -20.32 -1.57 0.11
C ARG A 23 -19.74 -1.58 1.52
N GLN A 24 -18.90 -2.55 1.87
CA GLN A 24 -18.23 -2.57 3.17
C GLN A 24 -16.90 -1.80 3.08
N PRO A 25 -16.73 -0.71 3.86
CA PRO A 25 -15.45 -0.02 3.92
C PRO A 25 -14.40 -0.94 4.54
N LEU A 26 -13.33 -1.25 3.79
CA LEU A 26 -12.27 -2.18 4.19
C LEU A 26 -11.33 -1.63 5.27
N LEU A 27 -11.51 -0.38 5.71
CA LEU A 27 -10.69 0.26 6.73
C LEU A 27 -11.57 1.10 7.65
N GLN A 28 -11.57 0.76 8.94
CA GLN A 28 -12.14 1.57 10.00
C GLN A 28 -11.35 2.89 10.07
N ASN A 29 -11.93 4.01 9.65
CA ASN A 29 -11.27 5.31 9.70
C ASN A 29 -11.08 5.74 11.16
N SER A 30 -9.86 5.60 11.69
CA SER A 30 -9.47 6.23 12.95
C SER A 30 -9.54 7.75 12.79
N ALA A 31 -10.17 8.39 13.77
CA ALA A 31 -10.64 9.76 13.73
C ALA A 31 -9.54 10.82 13.53
N ASN A 32 -9.90 11.83 12.72
CA ASN A 32 -9.65 13.27 12.87
C ASN A 32 -8.28 13.75 13.39
N ASP A 33 -7.47 14.30 12.48
CA ASP A 33 -6.54 15.39 12.80
C ASP A 33 -6.91 16.61 11.95
N ASP A 34 -7.81 17.45 12.47
CA ASP A 34 -8.06 18.80 11.96
C ASP A 34 -6.95 19.73 12.49
N SER A 35 -6.01 20.11 11.61
CA SER A 35 -5.08 21.23 11.89
C SER A 35 -5.63 22.49 11.21
N PRO A 36 -5.87 23.59 11.95
CA PRO A 36 -6.40 24.81 11.35
C PRO A 36 -5.29 25.57 10.64
N SER A 37 -5.43 25.74 9.33
CA SER A 37 -4.63 26.68 8.55
C SER A 37 -4.98 28.11 8.96
N MET A 38 -4.02 28.83 9.54
CA MET A 38 -4.14 30.25 9.86
C MET A 38 -4.33 31.06 8.56
N ASN A 39 -5.53 31.57 8.33
CA ASN A 39 -5.79 32.55 7.27
C ASN A 39 -5.87 33.94 7.90
N THR A 40 -4.83 34.74 7.64
CA THR A 40 -4.75 36.16 7.94
C THR A 40 -5.72 36.98 7.08
N GLY A 41 -6.65 37.67 7.74
CA GLY A 41 -7.17 38.97 7.33
C GLY A 41 -8.35 39.00 6.36
N SER A 42 -9.55 39.23 6.89
CA SER A 42 -10.42 40.34 6.43
C SER A 42 -11.59 40.54 7.41
N PHE A 43 -11.77 41.78 7.80
CA PHE A 43 -12.79 42.30 8.72
C PHE A 43 -14.08 42.58 7.96
N ILE A 44 -15.19 41.88 8.22
CA ILE A 44 -16.54 42.39 7.90
C ILE A 44 -17.55 41.96 8.99
N THR A 45 -17.93 42.97 9.79
CA THR A 45 -19.16 43.26 10.53
C THR A 45 -20.23 42.18 10.79
N GLU A 46 -20.65 42.12 12.05
CA GLU A 46 -21.85 41.46 12.60
C GLU A 46 -23.15 41.82 11.88
N SER A 47 -24.04 40.83 11.67
CA SER A 47 -25.47 40.82 12.05
C SER A 47 -26.31 39.93 11.13
N GLY A 48 -27.05 38.97 11.71
CA GLY A 48 -28.31 38.46 11.14
C GLY A 48 -28.28 37.09 10.42
N GLU A 49 -28.76 36.06 11.13
CA GLU A 49 -29.57 34.93 10.60
C GLU A 49 -29.21 34.31 9.23
N HIS A 50 -27.96 33.90 9.00
CA HIS A 50 -27.60 33.04 7.85
C HIS A 50 -26.44 32.07 8.20
N SER A 51 -26.61 31.23 9.23
CA SER A 51 -25.61 30.21 9.56
C SER A 51 -25.80 28.88 8.83
N ASP A 52 -27.05 28.48 8.54
CA ASP A 52 -27.34 27.10 8.16
C ASP A 52 -27.12 26.84 6.66
N LYS A 53 -27.41 27.83 5.80
CA LYS A 53 -27.23 27.70 4.33
C LYS A 53 -25.77 27.62 3.92
N VAL A 54 -24.87 28.27 4.66
CA VAL A 54 -23.42 28.25 4.39
C VAL A 54 -22.82 26.91 4.78
N ASP A 55 -23.31 26.30 5.86
CA ASP A 55 -22.88 24.97 6.32
C ASP A 55 -23.35 23.85 5.37
N GLU A 56 -24.60 23.89 4.88
CA GLU A 56 -25.09 22.90 3.92
C GLU A 56 -24.32 22.93 2.59
N GLN A 57 -24.02 24.12 2.06
CA GLN A 57 -23.22 24.25 0.84
C GLN A 57 -21.78 23.76 1.05
N SER A 58 -21.20 23.97 2.23
CA SER A 58 -19.88 23.43 2.60
C SER A 58 -19.88 21.90 2.69
N LYS A 59 -20.95 21.30 3.27
CA LYS A 59 -21.14 19.83 3.32
C LYS A 59 -21.25 19.23 1.92
N LEU A 60 -22.05 19.83 1.06
CA LEU A 60 -22.18 19.39 -0.34
C LEU A 60 -20.85 19.53 -1.09
N GLY A 61 -20.10 20.62 -0.87
CA GLY A 61 -18.75 20.80 -1.41
C GLY A 61 -17.78 19.70 -0.95
N ARG A 62 -17.80 19.34 0.34
CA ARG A 62 -16.98 18.24 0.89
C ARG A 62 -17.38 16.89 0.28
N ILE A 63 -18.67 16.61 0.13
CA ILE A 63 -19.15 15.38 -0.51
C ILE A 63 -18.61 15.31 -1.94
N LEU A 64 -18.78 16.35 -2.74
CA LEU A 64 -18.28 16.38 -4.13
C LEU A 64 -16.76 16.21 -4.19
N GLN A 65 -16.00 16.86 -3.30
CA GLN A 65 -14.55 16.73 -3.26
C GLN A 65 -14.10 15.32 -2.85
N THR A 66 -14.75 14.71 -1.86
CA THR A 66 -14.49 13.34 -1.44
C THR A 66 -14.86 12.35 -2.56
N THR A 67 -16.01 12.52 -3.19
CA THR A 67 -16.44 11.71 -4.33
C THR A 67 -15.46 11.86 -5.50
N ALA A 68 -15.03 13.06 -5.85
CA ALA A 68 -14.05 13.30 -6.90
C ALA A 68 -12.68 12.65 -6.62
N ARG A 69 -12.28 12.52 -5.34
CA ARG A 69 -11.06 11.78 -4.96
C ARG A 69 -11.22 10.27 -4.98
N ASN A 70 -12.43 9.77 -4.67
CA ASN A 70 -12.68 8.34 -4.52
C ASN A 70 -13.11 7.66 -5.84
N ILE A 71 -13.52 8.43 -6.84
CA ILE A 71 -13.79 7.91 -8.18
C ILE A 71 -12.45 7.59 -8.87
N ILE A 72 -12.37 6.40 -9.44
CA ILE A 72 -11.21 5.95 -10.21
C ILE A 72 -11.38 6.41 -11.66
N ASP A 73 -10.47 7.26 -12.14
CA ASP A 73 -10.39 7.60 -13.55
C ASP A 73 -9.64 6.48 -14.31
N VAL A 74 -10.40 5.63 -15.00
CA VAL A 74 -9.86 4.51 -15.79
C VAL A 74 -9.15 5.01 -17.06
N ALA A 75 -9.46 6.21 -17.55
CA ALA A 75 -8.83 6.78 -18.74
C ALA A 75 -7.43 7.35 -18.47
N ALA A 76 -7.13 7.71 -17.21
CA ALA A 76 -5.81 8.19 -16.79
C ALA A 76 -4.75 7.08 -16.60
N MET A 77 -5.03 5.85 -17.04
CA MET A 77 -4.06 4.74 -17.01
C MET A 77 -2.97 4.86 -18.08
N GLU A 78 -3.17 5.68 -19.11
CA GLU A 78 -2.10 6.01 -20.06
C GLU A 78 -1.07 6.90 -19.35
N PRO A 79 0.25 6.67 -19.51
CA PRO A 79 1.25 7.50 -18.86
C PRO A 79 1.11 8.95 -19.34
N GLN A 80 0.46 9.78 -18.52
CA GLN A 80 0.56 11.23 -18.64
C GLN A 80 2.02 11.59 -18.40
N SER A 81 2.77 11.73 -19.50
CA SER A 81 4.12 12.23 -19.46
C SER A 81 4.06 13.66 -18.97
N MET A 82 4.60 13.90 -17.78
CA MET A 82 5.04 15.23 -17.38
C MET A 82 5.83 15.88 -18.53
N GLU A 83 5.66 17.19 -18.74
CA GLU A 83 6.49 17.87 -19.72
C GLU A 83 7.98 17.75 -19.35
N HIS A 84 8.84 17.56 -20.34
CA HIS A 84 10.26 17.32 -20.13
C HIS A 84 10.94 18.43 -19.30
N ASN A 85 10.58 19.69 -19.56
CA ASN A 85 11.11 20.84 -18.82
C ASN A 85 10.64 20.84 -17.36
N GLU A 86 9.36 20.56 -17.12
CA GLU A 86 8.80 20.47 -15.76
C GLU A 86 9.47 19.34 -14.97
N TYR A 87 9.73 18.20 -15.62
CA TYR A 87 10.48 17.11 -15.02
C TYR A 87 11.89 17.55 -14.59
N HIS A 88 12.63 18.24 -15.47
CA HIS A 88 13.97 18.71 -15.17
C HIS A 88 14.02 19.74 -14.03
N ASP A 89 13.08 20.67 -14.00
CA ASP A 89 13.01 21.68 -12.93
C ASP A 89 12.64 21.04 -11.60
N LYS A 90 11.68 20.09 -11.59
CA LYS A 90 11.36 19.30 -10.38
C LYS A 90 12.55 18.47 -9.90
N ALA A 91 13.28 17.83 -10.80
CA ALA A 91 14.46 17.05 -10.46
C ALA A 91 15.54 17.91 -9.78
N LYS A 92 15.81 19.11 -10.32
CA LYS A 92 16.74 20.07 -9.70
C LYS A 92 16.23 20.53 -8.33
N LEU A 93 14.97 20.94 -8.25
CA LEU A 93 14.34 21.39 -7.00
C LEU A 93 14.44 20.33 -5.89
N TYR A 94 14.18 19.06 -6.22
CA TYR A 94 14.28 17.96 -5.26
C TYR A 94 15.72 17.67 -4.87
N SER A 95 16.66 17.71 -5.82
CA SER A 95 18.08 17.57 -5.54
C SER A 95 18.57 18.65 -4.58
N ASP A 96 18.21 19.91 -4.81
CA ASP A 96 18.64 21.04 -3.99
C ASP A 96 18.03 20.98 -2.58
N LYS A 97 16.74 20.69 -2.48
CA LYS A 97 16.06 20.46 -1.19
C LYS A 97 16.72 19.30 -0.44
N LEU A 98 16.99 18.18 -1.10
CA LEU A 98 17.65 17.02 -0.49
C LEU A 98 19.04 17.37 0.02
N ASN A 99 19.85 18.07 -0.78
CA ASN A 99 21.19 18.49 -0.38
C ASN A 99 21.15 19.45 0.81
N SER A 100 20.22 20.42 0.84
CA SER A 100 20.06 21.32 1.98
C SER A 100 19.66 20.59 3.26
N ALA A 101 18.73 19.63 3.17
CA ALA A 101 18.27 18.85 4.33
C ALA A 101 19.37 17.91 4.84
N LEU A 102 20.12 17.28 3.94
CA LEU A 102 21.18 16.35 4.30
C LEU A 102 22.40 17.08 4.93
N ASN A 103 22.77 18.24 4.39
CA ASN A 103 23.85 19.05 4.93
C ASN A 103 23.55 19.58 6.35
N GLY A 104 22.28 19.88 6.64
CA GLY A 104 21.84 20.31 7.98
C GLY A 104 21.63 19.17 8.99
N SER A 105 21.49 17.93 8.53
CA SER A 105 21.08 16.80 9.38
C SER A 105 22.24 16.18 10.19
N GLY A 106 23.50 16.50 9.92
CA GLY A 106 24.67 15.87 10.56
C GLY A 106 24.82 14.36 10.30
N ARG A 107 23.88 13.77 9.54
CA ARG A 107 23.87 12.36 9.15
C ARG A 107 24.81 12.20 7.96
N THR A 108 26.00 11.70 8.21
CA THR A 108 26.89 11.26 7.14
C THR A 108 26.18 10.18 6.34
N ARG A 109 26.25 10.24 4.99
CA ARG A 109 25.86 9.11 4.14
C ARG A 109 26.87 7.99 4.38
N THR A 110 26.72 7.26 5.48
CA THR A 110 27.38 5.97 5.65
C THR A 110 26.69 5.02 4.69
N TYR A 111 27.26 4.91 3.49
CA TYR A 111 26.70 4.08 2.41
C TYR A 111 26.60 2.60 2.77
N LYS A 112 27.19 2.17 3.90
CA LYS A 112 27.00 0.85 4.49
C LYS A 112 27.08 1.00 6.01
N THR A 113 26.03 0.60 6.71
CA THR A 113 26.14 0.32 8.14
C THR A 113 27.19 -0.78 8.31
N GLN A 114 28.15 -0.56 9.22
CA GLN A 114 29.10 -1.60 9.55
C GLN A 114 28.35 -2.73 10.27
N LEU A 115 28.79 -3.97 10.05
CA LEU A 115 28.29 -5.11 10.82
C LEU A 115 28.47 -4.81 12.31
N PRO A 116 27.48 -5.10 13.16
CA PRO A 116 27.59 -4.87 14.60
C PRO A 116 28.76 -5.69 15.14
N TYR A 117 29.54 -5.06 16.02
CA TYR A 117 30.64 -5.74 16.68
C TYR A 117 30.10 -6.72 17.72
N SER A 118 30.20 -8.02 17.46
CA SER A 118 29.56 -9.06 18.28
C SER A 118 30.40 -9.53 19.48
N THR A 119 31.73 -9.55 19.37
CA THR A 119 32.62 -10.06 20.43
C THR A 119 34.05 -9.55 20.31
N ASN A 120 34.70 -9.32 21.46
CA ASN A 120 36.13 -9.00 21.55
C ASN A 120 37.06 -10.21 21.34
N ASN A 121 36.54 -11.44 21.50
CA ASN A 121 37.35 -12.66 21.51
C ASN A 121 36.69 -13.75 20.64
N PRO A 122 36.77 -13.65 19.30
CA PRO A 122 36.10 -14.59 18.40
C PRO A 122 36.61 -16.02 18.56
N GLN A 123 37.90 -16.21 18.84
CA GLN A 123 38.51 -17.54 19.00
C GLN A 123 37.88 -18.31 20.17
N ILE A 124 37.62 -17.64 21.29
CA ILE A 124 37.01 -18.26 22.47
C ILE A 124 35.60 -18.72 22.16
N ILE A 125 34.78 -17.87 21.53
CA ILE A 125 33.40 -18.19 21.19
C ILE A 125 33.33 -19.34 20.18
N LEU A 126 34.18 -19.32 19.14
CA LEU A 126 34.20 -20.38 18.12
C LEU A 126 34.73 -21.72 18.66
N SER A 127 35.55 -21.70 19.71
CA SER A 127 36.02 -22.91 20.40
C SER A 127 35.06 -23.44 21.47
N SER A 128 33.97 -22.72 21.74
CA SER A 128 32.98 -23.13 22.75
C SER A 128 32.20 -24.38 22.31
N GLN A 129 31.52 -25.01 23.27
CA GLN A 129 30.74 -26.21 23.01
C GLN A 129 29.67 -25.94 21.93
N PRO A 130 29.59 -26.75 20.86
CA PRO A 130 28.57 -26.60 19.85
C PRO A 130 27.18 -26.92 20.40
N LEU A 131 26.14 -26.53 19.65
CA LEU A 131 24.75 -26.80 20.03
C LEU A 131 24.51 -28.30 20.24
N PRO A 132 23.85 -28.73 21.33
CA PRO A 132 23.55 -30.13 21.59
C PRO A 132 22.74 -30.77 20.44
N PRO A 133 23.01 -32.04 20.10
CA PRO A 133 22.29 -32.72 19.01
C PRO A 133 20.79 -32.90 19.30
N ALA A 134 20.41 -32.96 20.59
CA ALA A 134 19.00 -33.02 20.99
C ALA A 134 18.21 -31.78 20.53
N ASP A 135 18.81 -30.60 20.63
CA ASP A 135 18.18 -29.34 20.22
C ASP A 135 18.04 -29.27 18.70
N LEU A 136 19.06 -29.74 17.96
CA LEU A 136 18.98 -29.86 16.50
C LEU A 136 17.85 -30.79 16.06
N HIS A 137 17.72 -31.94 16.70
CA HIS A 137 16.68 -32.92 16.40
C HIS A 137 15.27 -32.39 16.75
N LEU A 138 15.17 -31.61 17.83
CA LEU A 138 13.93 -30.92 18.21
C LEU A 138 13.52 -29.90 17.15
N ILE A 139 14.46 -29.05 16.71
CA ILE A 139 14.22 -28.03 15.68
C ILE A 139 13.79 -28.70 14.37
N GLN A 140 14.49 -29.77 13.97
CA GLN A 140 14.15 -30.51 12.75
C GLN A 140 12.74 -31.11 12.82
N SER A 141 12.40 -31.79 13.91
CA SER A 141 11.06 -32.37 14.08
C SER A 141 9.96 -31.30 14.10
N ALA A 142 10.22 -30.15 14.71
CA ALA A 142 9.28 -29.03 14.69
C ALA A 142 9.09 -28.47 13.27
N ALA A 143 10.18 -28.34 12.49
CA ALA A 143 10.12 -27.87 11.11
C ALA A 143 9.38 -28.86 10.19
N GLU A 144 9.61 -30.16 10.35
CA GLU A 144 8.88 -31.22 9.62
C GLU A 144 7.37 -31.15 9.89
N LYS A 145 6.97 -31.03 11.17
CA LYS A 145 5.55 -30.89 11.53
C LYS A 145 4.91 -29.62 10.97
N ALA A 146 5.65 -28.50 10.95
CA ALA A 146 5.16 -27.27 10.36
C ALA A 146 4.97 -27.41 8.83
N TYR A 147 5.89 -28.10 8.17
CA TYR A 147 5.78 -28.41 6.75
C TYR A 147 4.59 -29.34 6.43
N GLU A 148 4.38 -30.37 7.24
CA GLU A 148 3.20 -31.24 7.13
C GLU A 148 1.89 -30.47 7.31
N ALA A 149 1.83 -29.56 8.29
CA ALA A 149 0.67 -28.71 8.51
C ALA A 149 0.42 -27.73 7.34
N TYR A 150 1.48 -27.18 6.75
CA TYR A 150 1.37 -26.32 5.56
C TYR A 150 0.74 -27.06 4.38
N ASN A 151 1.10 -28.33 4.16
CA ASN A 151 0.53 -29.14 3.08
C ASN A 151 -0.95 -29.47 3.28
N GLN A 152 -1.49 -29.34 4.50
CA GLN A 152 -2.92 -29.50 4.76
C GLN A 152 -3.75 -28.28 4.33
N ILE A 153 -3.10 -27.16 3.99
CA ILE A 153 -3.76 -25.94 3.49
C ILE A 153 -4.10 -26.15 2.01
N GLN A 154 -5.21 -26.83 1.75
CA GLN A 154 -5.73 -27.05 0.40
C GLN A 154 -7.26 -26.96 0.38
N VAL A 155 -7.82 -26.63 -0.77
CA VAL A 155 -9.27 -26.60 -0.97
C VAL A 155 -9.78 -28.03 -1.13
N GLU A 156 -10.62 -28.48 -0.22
CA GLU A 156 -11.32 -29.77 -0.36
C GLU A 156 -12.45 -29.65 -1.40
N HIS A 157 -12.34 -30.38 -2.50
CA HIS A 157 -13.36 -30.42 -3.55
C HIS A 157 -14.60 -31.16 -3.06
N LYS A 158 -15.76 -30.48 -3.02
CA LYS A 158 -17.04 -31.08 -2.59
C LYS A 158 -18.01 -31.32 -3.75
N GLU A 159 -18.06 -30.39 -4.69
CA GLU A 159 -19.02 -30.39 -5.79
C GLU A 159 -18.33 -29.90 -7.07
N ASP A 160 -18.85 -30.36 -8.21
CA ASP A 160 -18.30 -29.96 -9.50
C ASP A 160 -18.65 -28.51 -9.80
N LEU A 161 -17.63 -27.65 -9.90
CA LEU A 161 -17.79 -26.22 -10.21
C LEU A 161 -18.23 -25.97 -11.66
N VAL A 162 -18.08 -26.97 -12.54
CA VAL A 162 -18.38 -26.85 -13.97
C VAL A 162 -19.27 -28.02 -14.38
N VAL A 163 -20.51 -27.70 -14.75
CA VAL A 163 -21.45 -28.68 -15.31
C VAL A 163 -21.60 -28.43 -16.81
N PRO A 164 -21.19 -29.38 -17.68
CA PRO A 164 -21.35 -29.21 -19.11
C PRO A 164 -22.81 -29.46 -19.53
N PHE A 165 -23.43 -28.45 -20.14
CA PHE A 165 -24.76 -28.62 -20.74
C PHE A 165 -24.65 -29.40 -22.06
N ARG A 166 -25.35 -30.53 -22.14
CA ARG A 166 -25.58 -31.24 -23.40
C ARG A 166 -27.04 -31.06 -23.81
N PHE A 167 -27.24 -30.52 -25.00
CA PHE A 167 -28.55 -30.44 -25.65
C PHE A 167 -28.76 -31.72 -26.47
N TYR A 168 -29.90 -32.39 -26.29
CA TYR A 168 -30.39 -33.47 -27.15
C TYR A 168 -31.27 -32.90 -28.25
#